data_AF-A0A1M5YVW8-F1
#
_entry.id   AF-A0A1M5YVW8-F1
#
_cell.length_a   1.000
_cell.length_b   1.000
_cell.length_c   1.000
_cell.angle_alpha   90.00
_cell.angle_beta   90.00
_cell.angle_gamma   90.00
#
_symmetry.space_group_name_H-M   'P 1'
#
loop_
_entity.id
_entity.type
_entity.pdbx_description
1 polymer ?
#
loop_
_entity_poly.entity_id
_entity_poly.type
_entity_poly.pdbx_seq_one_letter_code
_entity_poly.pdbx_strand_id
1 'polypeptide(L)'
;MSVKVWPHEVNRDDYFELFEECVENIDISVQAGIKRDHIVRETVNAIKEIVSVYDIDYSEIAVLYPEKDSKGLRYYIQYWLRKALDTNNIPYSSVVPEEDGEGVYIKDEGGVVVASLDAIAGLEFKAVVLTGLYPFSYVFDKKGNRIKLNDWDAIQYLSDENRELIHTYFAKIYKGYLRANEILYVLSDAEQGTIINDVVENSYKEPEEDFDSIIDDILKNVVLC
;
A
#
# COMPACT_ATOMS: atom_id res chain seq x y z
N MET A 1 2.13 5.13 -20.58
CA MET A 1 2.11 5.80 -19.27
C MET A 1 2.43 7.27 -19.47
N SER A 2 1.47 8.15 -19.19
CA SER A 2 1.73 9.58 -19.03
C SER A 2 2.67 9.78 -17.84
N VAL A 3 3.64 10.69 -17.98
CA VAL A 3 4.46 11.12 -16.85
C VAL A 3 3.55 11.95 -15.96
N LYS A 4 2.98 11.36 -14.90
CA LYS A 4 2.22 12.12 -13.91
C LYS A 4 3.18 13.05 -13.18
N VAL A 5 2.81 14.33 -13.11
CA VAL A 5 3.57 15.36 -12.42
C VAL A 5 3.31 15.18 -10.93
N TRP A 6 4.36 14.91 -10.17
CA TRP A 6 4.27 14.85 -8.71
C TRP A 6 3.90 16.24 -8.16
N PRO A 7 3.03 16.33 -7.14
CA PRO A 7 2.70 17.60 -6.51
C PRO A 7 3.97 18.31 -6.03
N HIS A 8 4.10 19.59 -6.38
CA HIS A 8 5.26 20.39 -5.98
C HIS A 8 5.28 20.71 -4.49
N GLU A 9 4.10 20.75 -3.87
CA GLU A 9 3.91 20.93 -2.44
C GLU A 9 3.22 19.70 -1.85
N VAL A 10 3.45 19.42 -0.57
CA VAL A 10 2.69 18.39 0.15
C VAL A 10 1.36 19.00 0.54
N ASN A 11 0.37 18.94 -0.36
CA ASN A 11 -1.01 19.30 -0.06
C ASN A 11 -1.88 18.04 0.01
N ARG A 12 -3.07 18.16 0.58
CA ARG A 12 -3.96 17.02 0.79
C ARG A 12 -4.62 16.55 -0.51
N ASP A 13 -5.22 17.50 -1.23
CA ASP A 13 -6.14 17.20 -2.33
C ASP A 13 -5.41 16.61 -3.55
N ASP A 14 -4.22 17.11 -3.92
CA ASP A 14 -3.48 16.57 -5.08
C ASP A 14 -3.02 15.13 -4.82
N TYR A 15 -2.69 14.78 -3.57
CA TYR A 15 -2.34 13.40 -3.24
C TYR A 15 -3.56 12.49 -3.21
N PHE A 16 -4.73 12.97 -2.82
CA PHE A 16 -5.94 12.17 -2.89
C PHE A 16 -6.30 11.85 -4.34
N GLU A 17 -6.33 12.86 -5.21
CA GLU A 17 -6.57 12.69 -6.64
C GLU A 17 -5.55 11.73 -7.27
N LEU A 18 -4.26 11.89 -6.96
CA LEU A 18 -3.20 11.03 -7.49
C LEU A 18 -3.43 9.56 -7.15
N PHE A 19 -3.84 9.26 -5.92
CA PHE A 19 -4.05 7.90 -5.43
C PHE A 19 -5.37 7.31 -5.94
N GLU A 20 -6.45 8.09 -6.00
CA GLU A 20 -7.74 7.65 -6.58
C GLU A 20 -7.57 7.23 -8.05
N GLU A 21 -6.87 8.04 -8.86
CA GLU A 21 -6.58 7.71 -10.27
C GLU A 21 -5.67 6.49 -10.43
N CYS A 22 -4.94 6.07 -9.39
CA CYS A 22 -4.05 4.92 -9.44
C CYS A 22 -4.80 3.59 -9.46
N VAL A 23 -6.03 3.60 -8.94
CA VAL A 23 -6.77 2.37 -8.59
C VAL A 23 -8.09 2.25 -9.33
N GLU A 24 -8.38 3.15 -10.27
CA GLU A 24 -9.65 3.22 -11.01
C GLU A 24 -10.05 1.91 -11.71
N ASN A 25 -9.08 1.06 -12.07
CA ASN A 25 -9.30 -0.17 -12.84
C ASN A 25 -8.87 -1.46 -12.11
N ILE A 26 -8.67 -1.40 -10.79
CA ILE A 26 -8.30 -2.57 -9.98
C ILE A 26 -9.30 -2.76 -8.84
N ASP A 27 -9.50 -3.99 -8.40
CA ASP A 27 -10.28 -4.25 -7.19
C ASP A 27 -9.41 -3.88 -5.98
N ILE A 28 -9.91 -3.00 -5.12
CA ILE A 28 -9.18 -2.49 -3.98
C ILE A 28 -9.93 -2.68 -2.68
N SER A 29 -9.23 -3.21 -1.69
CA SER A 29 -9.69 -3.30 -0.30
C SER A 29 -8.78 -2.48 0.60
N VAL A 30 -9.34 -1.45 1.24
CA VAL A 30 -8.61 -0.57 2.15
C VAL A 30 -9.04 -0.85 3.59
N GLN A 31 -8.06 -1.13 4.45
CA GLN A 31 -8.27 -1.20 5.90
C GLN A 31 -7.20 -0.38 6.62
N ALA A 32 -7.63 0.80 7.09
CA ALA A 32 -6.79 1.73 7.83
C ALA A 32 -6.95 1.60 9.36
N GLY A 33 -6.03 2.18 10.12
CA GLY A 33 -6.07 2.17 11.58
C GLY A 33 -5.96 0.77 12.22
N ILE A 34 -5.41 -0.22 11.52
CA ILE A 34 -5.21 -1.57 12.06
C ILE A 34 -4.28 -1.49 13.26
N LYS A 35 -4.65 -2.14 14.36
CA LYS A 35 -3.74 -2.23 15.51
C LYS A 35 -2.45 -2.95 15.09
N ARG A 36 -1.30 -2.40 15.46
CA ARG A 36 0.02 -2.93 15.06
C ARG A 36 0.21 -4.42 15.35
N ASP A 37 -0.30 -4.92 16.47
CA ASP A 37 -0.23 -6.33 16.84
C ASP A 37 -1.14 -7.24 15.99
N HIS A 38 -2.05 -6.67 15.21
CA HIS A 38 -2.94 -7.36 14.29
C HIS A 38 -2.51 -7.27 12.81
N ILE A 39 -1.61 -6.35 12.43
CA ILE A 39 -1.29 -6.07 11.01
C ILE A 39 -0.88 -7.33 10.23
N VAL A 40 -0.08 -8.19 10.86
CA VAL A 40 0.41 -9.43 10.27
C VAL A 40 -0.71 -10.46 10.12
N ARG A 41 -1.65 -10.51 11.07
CA ARG A 41 -2.82 -11.39 10.98
C ARG A 41 -3.68 -10.99 9.79
N GLU A 42 -3.98 -9.70 9.66
CA GLU A 42 -4.80 -9.21 8.54
C GLU A 42 -4.09 -9.42 7.20
N THR A 43 -2.77 -9.26 7.15
CA THR A 43 -1.99 -9.57 5.93
C THR A 43 -2.12 -11.04 5.54
N VAL A 44 -2.04 -11.97 6.49
CA VAL A 44 -2.25 -13.40 6.22
C VAL A 44 -3.68 -13.70 5.77
N ASN A 45 -4.67 -13.02 6.34
CA ASN A 45 -6.07 -13.18 5.95
C ASN A 45 -6.28 -12.72 4.50
N ALA A 46 -5.77 -11.55 4.14
CA ALA A 46 -5.85 -11.03 2.77
C ALA A 46 -5.21 -11.99 1.75
N ILE A 47 -4.02 -12.53 2.04
CA ILE A 47 -3.38 -13.53 1.17
C ILE A 47 -4.29 -14.76 0.98
N LYS A 48 -4.89 -15.28 2.05
CA LYS A 48 -5.77 -16.46 1.97
C LYS A 48 -7.04 -16.15 1.18
N GLU A 49 -7.58 -14.94 1.32
CA GLU A 49 -8.73 -14.47 0.56
C GLU A 49 -8.42 -14.36 -0.92
N ILE A 50 -7.31 -13.72 -1.29
CA ILE A 50 -6.80 -13.65 -2.66
C ILE A 50 -6.70 -15.05 -3.29
N VAL A 51 -6.12 -16.02 -2.59
CA VAL A 51 -5.97 -17.39 -3.12
C VAL A 51 -7.31 -18.11 -3.25
N SER A 52 -8.19 -18.00 -2.25
CA SER A 52 -9.41 -18.82 -2.19
C SER A 52 -10.63 -18.23 -2.88
N VAL A 53 -10.72 -16.90 -2.96
CA VAL A 53 -11.86 -16.18 -3.56
C VAL A 53 -11.53 -15.74 -4.97
N TYR A 54 -10.33 -15.17 -5.18
CA TYR A 54 -9.91 -14.65 -6.48
C TYR A 54 -9.17 -15.71 -7.33
N ASP A 55 -8.88 -16.88 -6.77
CA ASP A 55 -8.20 -18.00 -7.47
C ASP A 55 -6.83 -17.59 -8.04
N ILE A 56 -6.10 -16.76 -7.31
CA ILE A 56 -4.75 -16.29 -7.69
C ILE A 56 -3.68 -17.13 -6.98
N ASP A 57 -2.74 -17.69 -7.74
CA ASP A 57 -1.64 -18.49 -7.21
C ASP A 57 -0.69 -17.66 -6.33
N TYR A 58 -0.12 -18.27 -5.28
CA TYR A 58 0.80 -17.58 -4.36
C TYR A 58 1.97 -16.87 -5.07
N SER A 59 2.50 -17.44 -6.16
CA SER A 59 3.59 -16.85 -6.95
C SER A 59 3.22 -15.57 -7.68
N GLU A 60 1.92 -15.27 -7.81
CA GLU A 60 1.40 -14.08 -8.47
C GLU A 60 1.03 -12.97 -7.46
N ILE A 61 1.30 -13.21 -6.16
CA ILE A 61 1.01 -12.30 -5.06
C ILE A 61 2.30 -11.69 -4.50
N ALA A 62 2.30 -10.37 -4.29
CA ALA A 62 3.34 -9.70 -3.52
C ALA A 62 2.81 -9.12 -2.20
N VAL A 63 3.58 -9.25 -1.13
CA VAL A 63 3.40 -8.54 0.13
C VAL A 63 4.50 -7.48 0.24
N LEU A 64 4.07 -6.23 0.17
CA LEU A 64 4.97 -5.07 0.12
C LEU A 64 4.91 -4.29 1.43
N TYR A 65 6.06 -3.80 1.88
CA TYR A 65 6.17 -2.98 3.09
C TYR A 65 7.19 -1.85 2.93
N PRO A 66 7.10 -0.76 3.73
CA PRO A 66 7.95 0.44 3.62
C PRO A 66 9.45 0.18 3.57
N GLU A 67 9.96 -0.47 4.62
CA GLU A 67 11.38 -0.70 4.84
C GLU A 67 11.56 -1.98 5.66
N LYS A 68 12.72 -2.63 5.54
CA LYS A 68 12.98 -3.92 6.20
C LYS A 68 12.80 -3.85 7.70
N ASP A 69 13.43 -2.86 8.34
CA ASP A 69 13.36 -2.62 9.77
C ASP A 69 13.50 -1.13 10.09
N SER A 70 12.59 -0.60 10.91
CA SER A 70 12.72 0.74 11.48
C SER A 70 13.24 0.64 12.91
N LYS A 71 14.57 0.61 13.08
CA LYS A 71 15.21 0.42 14.40
C LYS A 71 14.80 1.50 15.41
N GLY A 72 14.65 2.75 14.96
CA GLY A 72 14.19 3.86 15.79
C GLY A 72 12.76 3.69 16.31
N LEU A 73 11.93 2.95 15.57
CA LEU A 73 10.53 2.68 15.92
C LEU A 73 10.31 1.27 16.49
N ARG A 74 11.37 0.44 16.58
CA ARG A 74 11.29 -0.99 16.94
C ARG A 74 10.27 -1.73 16.08
N TYR A 75 10.26 -1.44 14.79
CA TYR A 75 9.31 -1.96 13.83
C TYR A 75 10.00 -2.95 12.89
N TYR A 76 9.71 -4.24 13.03
CA TYR A 76 10.44 -5.34 12.37
C TYR A 76 9.52 -6.15 11.45
N ILE A 77 8.80 -5.45 10.57
CA ILE A 77 7.70 -6.01 9.78
C ILE A 77 8.13 -7.17 8.90
N GLN A 78 9.31 -7.10 8.27
CA GLN A 78 9.82 -8.20 7.44
C GLN A 78 9.93 -9.50 8.24
N TYR A 79 10.50 -9.42 9.44
CA TYR A 79 10.65 -10.57 10.33
C TYR A 79 9.28 -11.10 10.77
N TRP A 80 8.35 -10.21 11.15
CA TRP A 80 7.03 -10.62 11.62
C TRP A 80 6.21 -11.29 10.51
N LEU A 81 6.25 -10.77 9.29
CA LEU A 81 5.59 -11.36 8.13
C LEU A 81 6.12 -12.76 7.84
N ARG A 82 7.45 -12.93 7.70
CA ARG A 82 8.06 -14.25 7.43
C ARG A 82 7.65 -15.29 8.46
N LYS A 83 7.75 -14.94 9.75
CA LYS A 83 7.33 -15.82 10.85
C LYS A 83 5.87 -16.22 10.75
N ALA A 84 4.98 -15.31 10.35
CA ALA A 84 3.57 -15.61 10.22
C ALA A 84 3.27 -16.46 8.99
N LEU A 85 3.95 -16.25 7.86
CA LEU A 85 3.83 -17.08 6.67
C LEU A 85 4.30 -18.51 6.98
N ASP A 86 5.44 -18.68 7.64
CA ASP A 86 5.93 -19.98 8.15
C ASP A 86 4.88 -20.66 9.04
N THR A 87 4.33 -19.92 10.01
CA THR A 87 3.34 -20.45 10.97
C THR A 87 2.04 -20.88 10.28
N ASN A 88 1.71 -20.26 9.15
CA ASN A 88 0.50 -20.55 8.37
C ASN A 88 0.75 -21.50 7.20
N ASN A 89 1.97 -22.03 7.03
CA ASN A 89 2.37 -22.86 5.89
C ASN A 89 2.11 -22.19 4.53
N ILE A 90 2.33 -20.87 4.45
CA ILE A 90 2.24 -20.11 3.20
C ILE A 90 3.65 -20.05 2.59
N PRO A 91 3.88 -20.60 1.39
CA PRO A 91 5.17 -20.51 0.73
C PRO A 91 5.48 -19.04 0.41
N TYR A 92 6.72 -18.62 0.61
CA TYR A 92 7.14 -17.27 0.28
C TYR A 92 8.53 -17.23 -0.32
N SER A 93 8.73 -16.26 -1.19
CA SER A 93 9.96 -16.02 -1.92
C SER A 93 10.57 -14.69 -1.47
N SER A 94 11.90 -14.59 -1.57
CA SER A 94 12.62 -13.35 -1.28
C SER A 94 13.18 -12.76 -2.56
N VAL A 95 13.17 -11.44 -2.63
CA VAL A 95 13.81 -10.71 -3.72
C VAL A 95 15.32 -10.60 -3.44
N VAL A 96 16.12 -10.96 -4.44
CA VAL A 96 17.59 -10.92 -4.39
C VAL A 96 18.10 -9.98 -5.48
N PRO A 97 19.02 -9.05 -5.16
CA PRO A 97 19.63 -8.20 -6.17
C PRO A 97 20.47 -9.04 -7.15
N GLU A 98 20.46 -8.64 -8.41
CA GLU A 98 21.34 -9.25 -9.43
C GLU A 98 22.81 -8.91 -9.18
N GLU A 99 23.72 -9.75 -9.69
CA GLU A 99 25.17 -9.61 -9.44
C GLU A 99 25.77 -8.35 -10.05
N ASP A 100 25.17 -7.83 -11.13
CA ASP A 100 25.57 -6.59 -11.80
C ASP A 100 24.98 -5.33 -11.14
N GLY A 101 24.05 -5.50 -10.19
CA GLY A 101 23.33 -4.42 -9.52
C GLY A 101 22.23 -3.78 -10.37
N GLU A 102 21.94 -4.28 -11.58
CA GLU A 102 20.95 -3.75 -12.51
C GLU A 102 19.67 -4.60 -12.55
N GLY A 103 19.16 -5.00 -11.39
CA GLY A 103 17.92 -5.77 -11.36
C GLY A 103 17.70 -6.52 -10.06
N VAL A 104 16.57 -7.19 -10.00
CA VAL A 104 16.24 -8.11 -8.93
C VAL A 104 15.56 -9.35 -9.50
N TYR A 105 15.86 -10.51 -8.92
CA TYR A 105 15.17 -11.74 -9.24
C TYR A 105 14.48 -12.32 -8.00
N ILE A 106 13.44 -13.11 -8.25
CA ILE A 106 12.70 -13.83 -7.20
C ILE A 106 13.43 -15.15 -6.96
N LYS A 107 13.95 -15.33 -5.75
CA LYS A 107 14.57 -16.59 -5.35
C LYS A 107 13.49 -17.57 -4.88
N ASP A 108 13.59 -18.81 -5.34
CA ASP A 108 12.68 -19.92 -5.00
C ASP A 108 11.24 -19.64 -5.51
N GLU A 109 11.08 -19.66 -6.84
CA GLU A 109 9.80 -19.42 -7.54
C GLU A 109 8.71 -20.40 -7.07
N GLY A 110 7.60 -19.89 -6.52
CA GLY A 110 6.47 -20.71 -6.07
C GLY A 110 5.72 -20.22 -4.82
N GLY A 111 6.11 -19.07 -4.26
CA GLY A 111 5.45 -18.50 -3.09
C GLY A 111 5.21 -17.00 -3.21
N VAL A 112 4.52 -16.45 -2.22
CA VAL A 112 4.26 -15.02 -2.09
C VAL A 112 5.58 -14.25 -2.05
N VAL A 113 5.73 -13.23 -2.88
CA VAL A 113 6.92 -12.39 -2.85
C VAL A 113 6.85 -11.43 -1.67
N VAL A 114 7.81 -11.52 -0.74
CA VAL A 114 7.84 -10.66 0.45
C VAL A 114 9.01 -9.68 0.35
N ALA A 115 8.71 -8.40 0.13
CA ALA A 115 9.74 -7.41 -0.19
C ALA A 115 9.43 -6.00 0.30
N SER A 116 10.49 -5.21 0.53
CA SER A 116 10.34 -3.76 0.74
C SER A 116 10.02 -3.06 -0.57
N LEU A 117 9.31 -1.92 -0.50
CA LEU A 117 8.98 -1.09 -1.67
C LEU A 117 10.21 -0.68 -2.50
N ASP A 118 11.38 -0.55 -1.86
CA ASP A 118 12.64 -0.23 -2.55
C ASP A 118 13.23 -1.40 -3.34
N ALA A 119 12.79 -2.63 -3.09
CA ALA A 119 13.40 -3.84 -3.64
C ALA A 119 12.65 -4.42 -4.85
N ILE A 120 11.55 -3.81 -5.28
CA ILE A 120 10.63 -4.36 -6.29
C ILE A 120 10.56 -3.48 -7.55
N ALA A 121 11.68 -2.88 -7.93
CA ALA A 121 11.73 -2.05 -9.13
C ALA A 121 11.47 -2.90 -10.38
N GLY A 122 10.44 -2.55 -11.15
CA GLY A 122 10.14 -3.18 -12.45
C GLY A 122 9.37 -4.50 -12.40
N LEU A 123 8.99 -4.99 -11.21
CA LEU A 123 8.12 -6.16 -11.08
C LEU A 123 6.66 -5.74 -11.04
N GLU A 124 5.76 -6.57 -11.57
CA GLU A 124 4.30 -6.39 -11.48
C GLU A 124 3.69 -7.73 -11.02
N PHE A 125 2.57 -7.65 -10.32
CA PHE A 125 1.90 -8.79 -9.70
C PHE A 125 0.41 -8.72 -10.01
N LYS A 126 -0.26 -9.87 -10.14
CA LYS A 126 -1.73 -9.88 -10.24
C LYS A 126 -2.36 -9.29 -8.99
N ALA A 127 -1.85 -9.70 -7.83
CA ALA A 127 -2.31 -9.19 -6.55
C ALA A 127 -1.18 -8.61 -5.69
N VAL A 128 -1.47 -7.51 -4.99
CA VAL A 128 -0.56 -6.91 -4.02
C VAL A 128 -1.26 -6.71 -2.69
N VAL A 129 -0.57 -7.05 -1.61
CA VAL A 129 -0.92 -6.67 -0.24
C VAL A 129 0.12 -5.67 0.25
N LEU A 130 -0.20 -4.38 0.22
CA LEU A 130 0.63 -3.33 0.81
C LEU A 130 0.32 -3.22 2.30
N THR A 131 1.33 -3.40 3.15
CA THR A 131 1.14 -3.53 4.59
C THR A 131 2.20 -2.81 5.41
N GLY A 132 1.88 -2.54 6.68
CA GLY A 132 2.85 -2.11 7.68
C GLY A 132 3.37 -0.69 7.50
N LEU A 133 2.47 0.25 7.21
CA LEU A 133 2.78 1.65 6.90
C LEU A 133 3.14 2.51 8.12
N TYR A 134 3.11 1.96 9.34
CA TYR A 134 3.47 2.67 10.57
C TYR A 134 4.74 3.52 10.51
N PRO A 135 5.87 3.08 9.90
CA PRO A 135 7.09 3.88 9.86
C PRO A 135 6.93 5.21 9.12
N PHE A 136 6.05 5.27 8.12
CA PHE A 136 5.82 6.48 7.34
C PHE A 136 5.00 7.54 8.09
N SER A 137 4.38 7.21 9.23
CA SER A 137 3.69 8.20 10.08
C SER A 137 4.65 9.16 10.80
N TYR A 138 5.97 9.03 10.61
CA TYR A 138 6.98 9.72 11.39
C TYR A 138 8.16 10.20 10.55
N VAL A 139 8.70 11.35 10.92
CA VAL A 139 10.05 11.79 10.56
C VAL A 139 10.87 12.02 11.83
N PHE A 140 12.17 12.24 11.69
CA PHE A 140 13.06 12.49 12.81
C PHE A 140 13.71 13.87 12.69
N ASP A 141 13.80 14.60 13.79
CA ASP A 141 14.59 15.84 13.81
C ASP A 141 16.10 15.52 13.84
N LYS A 142 16.93 16.56 13.72
CA LYS A 142 18.41 16.44 13.76
C LYS A 142 18.95 15.88 15.09
N LYS A 143 18.15 15.83 16.14
CA LYS A 143 18.49 15.26 17.46
C LYS A 143 17.97 13.82 17.60
N GLY A 144 17.32 13.27 16.58
CA GLY A 144 16.71 11.95 16.60
C GLY A 144 15.36 11.88 17.31
N ASN A 145 14.73 13.03 17.62
CA ASN A 145 13.39 13.03 18.19
C ASN A 145 12.37 12.73 17.10
N ARG A 146 11.41 11.89 17.44
CA ARG A 146 10.33 11.49 16.55
C ARG A 146 9.30 12.61 16.43
N ILE A 147 9.02 13.04 15.20
CA ILE A 147 7.95 13.96 14.84
C ILE A 147 6.84 13.14 14.18
N LYS A 148 5.64 13.16 14.76
CA LYS A 148 4.46 12.52 14.18
C LYS A 148 3.88 13.41 13.08
N LEU A 149 3.53 12.81 11.95
CA LEU A 149 2.92 13.50 10.81
C LEU A 149 1.39 13.45 10.91
N ASN A 150 0.81 14.35 11.69
CA ASN A 150 -0.63 14.35 12.02
C ASN A 150 -1.38 15.62 11.61
N ASP A 151 -0.72 16.51 10.87
CA ASP A 151 -1.29 17.77 10.41
C ASP A 151 -0.65 18.14 9.07
N TRP A 152 -1.48 18.26 8.03
CA TRP A 152 -1.07 18.64 6.68
C TRP A 152 -0.46 20.04 6.64
N ASP A 153 -1.04 21.00 7.37
CA ASP A 153 -0.57 22.38 7.38
C ASP A 153 0.78 22.50 8.09
N ALA A 154 1.04 21.64 9.08
CA ALA A 154 2.29 21.64 9.83
C ALA A 154 3.50 21.16 9.00
N ILE A 155 3.27 20.40 7.92
CA ILE A 155 4.34 19.85 7.06
C ILE A 155 5.17 20.97 6.42
N GLN A 156 4.53 22.08 6.05
CA GLN A 156 5.21 23.23 5.42
C GLN A 156 6.24 23.88 6.36
N TYR A 157 6.17 23.65 7.66
CA TYR A 157 7.12 24.19 8.64
C TYR A 157 8.25 23.22 9.00
N LEU A 158 8.25 22.00 8.45
CA LEU A 158 9.36 21.06 8.58
C LEU A 158 10.57 21.51 7.73
N SER A 159 11.73 20.93 7.98
CA SER A 159 12.92 21.16 7.15
C SER A 159 12.73 20.61 5.73
N ASP A 160 13.43 21.18 4.75
CA ASP A 160 13.43 20.72 3.36
C ASP A 160 13.63 19.21 3.25
N GLU A 161 14.66 18.68 3.94
CA GLU A 161 14.97 17.25 4.01
C GLU A 161 13.78 16.39 4.48
N ASN A 162 13.01 16.87 5.47
CA ASN A 162 11.85 16.14 5.97
C ASN A 162 10.68 16.22 5.01
N ARG A 163 10.50 17.33 4.30
CA ARG A 163 9.47 17.46 3.26
C ARG A 163 9.79 16.54 2.08
N GLU A 164 11.03 16.51 1.60
CA GLU A 164 11.49 15.58 0.56
C GLU A 164 11.32 14.11 0.96
N LEU A 165 11.57 13.80 2.23
CA LEU A 165 11.34 12.46 2.78
C LEU A 165 9.85 12.09 2.80
N ILE A 166 8.95 13.03 3.13
CA ILE A 166 7.49 12.82 3.07
C ILE A 166 7.03 12.60 1.62
N HIS A 167 7.52 13.39 0.66
CA HIS A 167 7.29 13.13 -0.77
C HIS A 167 7.75 11.72 -1.15
N THR A 168 8.91 11.29 -0.64
CA THR A 168 9.44 9.95 -0.87
C THR A 168 8.53 8.87 -0.27
N TYR A 169 7.93 9.09 0.91
CA TYR A 169 6.98 8.15 1.51
C TYR A 169 5.75 7.97 0.62
N PHE A 170 5.11 9.07 0.20
CA PHE A 170 3.97 8.98 -0.71
C PHE A 170 4.35 8.34 -2.04
N ALA A 171 5.53 8.67 -2.59
CA ALA A 171 6.03 8.04 -3.81
C ALA A 171 6.23 6.54 -3.68
N LYS A 172 6.67 6.05 -2.51
CA LYS A 172 6.79 4.62 -2.26
C LYS A 172 5.43 3.95 -2.15
N ILE A 173 4.48 4.53 -1.40
CA ILE A 173 3.12 3.98 -1.28
C ILE A 173 2.46 3.92 -2.66
N TYR A 174 2.48 5.02 -3.41
CA TYR A 174 1.95 5.11 -4.76
C TYR A 174 2.58 4.08 -5.72
N LYS A 175 3.90 3.93 -5.67
CA LYS A 175 4.58 2.87 -6.43
C LYS A 175 4.12 1.48 -6.01
N GLY A 176 3.82 1.25 -4.74
CA GLY A 176 3.25 -0.01 -4.26
C GLY A 176 1.88 -0.29 -4.85
N TYR A 177 1.04 0.72 -4.99
CA TYR A 177 -0.28 0.61 -5.62
C TYR A 177 -0.15 0.20 -7.09
N LEU A 178 0.73 0.86 -7.84
CA LEU A 178 1.01 0.57 -9.25
C LEU A 178 1.59 -0.81 -9.54
N ARG A 179 1.85 -1.64 -8.52
CA ARG A 179 2.38 -2.99 -8.68
C ARG A 179 1.28 -4.04 -8.79
N ALA A 180 0.05 -3.68 -8.45
CA ALA A 180 -1.13 -4.51 -8.62
C ALA A 180 -1.73 -4.32 -10.00
N ASN A 181 -1.96 -5.44 -10.70
CA ASN A 181 -2.65 -5.43 -11.99
C ASN A 181 -4.16 -5.70 -11.85
N GLU A 182 -4.57 -6.48 -10.85
CA GLU A 182 -5.96 -6.90 -10.68
C GLU A 182 -6.47 -6.56 -9.28
N ILE A 183 -5.75 -6.99 -8.23
CA ILE A 183 -6.19 -6.89 -6.83
C ILE A 183 -5.19 -6.13 -5.96
N LEU A 184 -5.66 -5.16 -5.19
CA LEU A 184 -4.87 -4.41 -4.22
C LEU A 184 -5.51 -4.43 -2.83
N TYR A 185 -4.82 -5.01 -1.85
CA TYR A 185 -5.14 -4.80 -0.44
C TYR A 185 -4.19 -3.76 0.15
N VAL A 186 -4.75 -2.73 0.78
CA VAL A 186 -4.00 -1.71 1.53
C VAL A 186 -4.33 -1.83 3.00
N LEU A 187 -3.41 -2.45 3.74
CA LEU A 187 -3.55 -2.74 5.16
C LEU A 187 -2.62 -1.81 5.94
N SER A 188 -3.19 -0.78 6.57
CA SER A 188 -2.40 0.24 7.24
C SER A 188 -2.52 0.16 8.76
N ASP A 189 -1.38 0.01 9.42
CA ASP A 189 -1.22 0.22 10.87
C ASP A 189 -0.65 1.61 11.21
N ALA A 190 -0.71 2.54 10.23
CA ALA A 190 -0.53 3.95 10.50
C ALA A 190 -1.54 4.41 11.57
N GLU A 191 -1.10 5.27 12.48
CA GLU A 191 -1.99 5.75 13.53
C GLU A 191 -3.08 6.64 12.92
N GLN A 192 -4.31 6.50 13.43
CA GLN A 192 -5.44 7.33 13.01
C GLN A 192 -5.12 8.82 13.18
N GLY A 193 -5.55 9.62 12.21
CA GLY A 193 -5.27 11.06 12.14
C GLY A 193 -3.81 11.39 11.76
N THR A 194 -3.07 10.44 11.17
CA THR A 194 -1.81 10.74 10.48
C THR A 194 -2.07 10.99 9.01
N ILE A 195 -1.24 11.80 8.35
CA ILE A 195 -1.40 12.08 6.92
C ILE A 195 -1.30 10.82 6.05
N ILE A 196 -0.57 9.80 6.52
CA ILE A 196 -0.48 8.50 5.85
C ILE A 196 -1.80 7.74 5.97
N ASN A 197 -2.41 7.75 7.16
CA ASN A 197 -3.74 7.18 7.36
C ASN A 197 -4.77 7.89 6.48
N ASP A 198 -4.72 9.22 6.44
CA ASP A 198 -5.63 10.04 5.63
C ASP A 198 -5.52 9.69 4.13
N VAL A 199 -4.31 9.63 3.57
CA VAL A 199 -4.13 9.25 2.15
C VAL A 199 -4.63 7.84 1.89
N VAL A 200 -4.34 6.88 2.77
CA VAL A 200 -4.81 5.50 2.58
C VAL A 200 -6.34 5.42 2.61
N GLU A 201 -6.98 6.02 3.61
CA GLU A 201 -8.45 6.02 3.74
C GLU A 201 -9.16 6.70 2.57
N ASN A 202 -8.53 7.71 1.96
CA ASN A 202 -9.11 8.46 0.85
C ASN A 202 -8.54 8.03 -0.50
N SER A 203 -7.72 6.98 -0.55
CA SER A 203 -7.16 6.46 -1.81
C SER A 203 -8.18 5.70 -2.67
N TYR A 204 -9.34 5.42 -2.10
CA TYR A 204 -10.47 4.80 -2.77
C TYR A 204 -11.76 5.41 -2.25
N LYS A 205 -12.63 5.80 -3.18
CA LYS A 205 -14.04 6.02 -2.90
C LYS A 205 -14.78 4.83 -3.49
N GLU A 206 -15.59 4.16 -2.68
CA GLU A 206 -16.59 3.26 -3.25
C GLU A 206 -17.37 4.05 -4.29
N PRO A 207 -17.58 3.50 -5.50
CA PRO A 207 -18.44 4.17 -6.47
C PRO A 207 -19.77 4.43 -5.76
N GLU A 208 -20.17 5.71 -5.68
CA GLU A 208 -21.51 6.05 -5.20
C GLU A 208 -22.48 5.24 -6.06
N GLU A 209 -23.29 4.37 -5.43
CA GLU A 209 -24.37 3.70 -6.15
C GLU A 209 -25.22 4.79 -6.79
N ASP A 210 -25.12 4.96 -8.10
CA ASP A 210 -25.92 5.93 -8.84
C ASP A 210 -27.36 5.41 -8.88
N PHE A 211 -28.09 5.68 -7.79
CA PHE A 211 -29.48 5.30 -7.60
C PHE A 211 -30.37 5.77 -8.76
N ASP A 212 -30.00 6.86 -9.44
CA ASP A 212 -30.74 7.37 -10.59
C ASP A 212 -30.58 6.45 -11.81
N SER A 213 -29.41 5.82 -12.01
CA SER A 213 -29.21 4.82 -13.09
C SER A 213 -30.05 3.55 -12.87
N ILE A 214 -30.17 3.11 -11.61
CA ILE A 214 -30.98 1.94 -11.23
C ILE A 214 -32.46 2.24 -11.44
N ILE A 215 -32.92 3.44 -11.06
CA ILE A 215 -34.30 3.88 -11.29
C ILE A 215 -34.59 3.98 -12.79
N ASP A 216 -33.67 4.52 -13.60
CA ASP A 216 -33.86 4.62 -15.06
C ASP A 216 -33.94 3.24 -15.74
N ASP A 217 -33.14 2.27 -15.30
CA ASP A 217 -33.21 0.91 -15.83
C ASP A 217 -34.45 0.14 -15.36
N ILE A 218 -34.92 0.38 -14.12
CA ILE A 218 -36.21 -0.15 -13.66
C ILE A 218 -37.35 0.48 -14.47
N LEU A 219 -37.33 1.80 -14.68
CA LEU A 219 -38.38 2.51 -15.42
C LEU A 219 -38.41 2.10 -16.91
N LYS A 220 -37.26 1.89 -17.55
CA LYS A 220 -37.20 1.36 -18.93
C LYS A 220 -37.81 -0.04 -19.05
N ASN A 221 -37.62 -0.89 -18.04
CA ASN A 221 -38.16 -2.26 -18.05
C ASN A 221 -39.65 -2.33 -17.67
N VAL A 222 -40.17 -1.34 -16.94
CA VAL A 222 -41.61 -1.25 -16.60
C VAL A 222 -42.44 -0.66 -17.76
N VAL A 223 -41.87 0.21 -18.59
CA VAL A 223 -42.57 0.82 -19.74
C VAL A 223 -42.72 -0.14 -20.94
N LEU A 224 -42.10 -1.32 -20.89
CA LEU A 224 -42.18 -2.37 -21.92
C LEU A 224 -43.17 -3.52 -21.58
N CYS A 225 -43.99 -3.38 -20.53
CA CYS A 225 -45.05 -4.33 -20.15
C CYS A 225 -46.46 -3.76 -20.36
#